data_AF-A0A510IU72-F1
#
_entry.id   AF-A0A510IU72-F1
#
_cell.length_a   1.000
_cell.length_b   1.000
_cell.length_c   1.000
_cell.angle_alpha   90.00
_cell.angle_beta   90.00
_cell.angle_gamma   90.00
#
_symmetry.space_group_name_H-M   'P 1'
#
loop_
_entity.id
_entity.type
_entity.pdbx_description
1 polymer ?
#
loop_
_entity_poly.entity_id
_entity_poly.type
_entity_poly.pdbx_seq_one_letter_code
_entity_poly.pdbx_strand_id
1 'polypeptide(L)'
;MQWLRYSWLPGLLLVLPLAQKLPWLDLAFLNNFNLPILLLGAALLLSFFFRSSRVALAAILLMIFYGFARLDLFSGQEQDQSLYLGLISLNLMLFSCSRDRSVWSYFGFVWLLVLLVQGAGLFWLQECCGPLTHKFSLQHIPAWPLVFEQLSPSLPLLLSVAASVGALALVALYPVPTAVGLFSCNLLILYGVWSGIPLIPLMSVAGFLLIVSLLGSSYELAFRDELTGVCSRRAFRYQMLTPSRHYCIAMIDVDYFKKLNDRFGHQVGDQVLRMVATQINRYANGQVFRYGGRSSHW
;
A
#
# COMPACT_ATOMS: atom_id res chain seq x y z
N MET A 1 -3.47 19.62 -0.88
CA MET A 1 -2.41 18.60 -0.69
C MET A 1 -3.01 17.21 -0.89
N GLN A 2 -2.73 16.55 -2.01
CA GLN A 2 -3.37 15.28 -2.39
C GLN A 2 -2.99 14.11 -1.46
N TRP A 3 -1.83 14.15 -0.80
CA TRP A 3 -1.34 13.10 0.11
C TRP A 3 -2.10 13.00 1.44
N LEU A 4 -2.66 14.12 1.95
CA LEU A 4 -3.51 14.14 3.16
C LEU A 4 -4.83 13.36 2.97
N ARG A 5 -5.21 13.02 1.74
CA ARG A 5 -6.47 12.29 1.49
C ARG A 5 -6.41 10.83 1.90
N TYR A 6 -5.21 10.25 1.99
CA TYR A 6 -5.01 8.86 2.39
C TYR A 6 -4.24 8.72 3.72
N SER A 7 -3.88 9.84 4.36
CA SER A 7 -3.21 9.82 5.67
C SER A 7 -4.09 9.30 6.80
N TRP A 8 -5.40 9.17 6.58
CA TRP A 8 -6.30 8.48 7.51
C TRP A 8 -6.06 6.97 7.57
N LEU A 9 -5.51 6.34 6.51
CA LEU A 9 -5.27 4.89 6.49
C LEU A 9 -4.23 4.47 7.54
N PRO A 10 -3.03 5.10 7.59
CA PRO A 10 -2.12 4.92 8.72
C PRO A 10 -2.72 5.42 10.04
N GLY A 11 -3.50 6.51 10.01
CA GLY A 11 -4.15 7.06 11.20
C GLY A 11 -5.12 6.09 11.89
N LEU A 12 -5.80 5.21 11.15
CA LEU A 12 -6.65 4.16 11.71
C LEU A 12 -5.89 3.20 12.61
N LEU A 13 -4.60 2.97 12.35
CA LEU A 13 -3.77 2.10 13.19
C LEU A 13 -3.56 2.68 14.59
N LEU A 14 -3.56 4.02 14.73
CA LEU A 14 -3.47 4.68 16.04
C LEU A 14 -4.73 4.46 16.89
N VAL A 15 -5.85 4.15 16.26
CA VAL A 15 -7.14 3.92 16.94
C VAL A 15 -7.29 2.46 17.38
N LEU A 16 -6.60 1.51 16.74
CA LEU A 16 -6.70 0.08 17.08
C LEU A 16 -6.42 -0.25 18.57
N PRO A 17 -5.38 0.30 19.22
CA PRO A 17 -5.12 0.01 20.63
C PRO A 17 -6.18 0.62 21.56
N LEU A 18 -6.79 1.74 21.17
CA LEU A 18 -7.90 2.36 21.87
C LEU A 18 -9.19 1.54 21.70
N ALA A 19 -9.42 1.03 20.49
CA ALA A 19 -10.59 0.22 20.15
C ALA A 19 -10.67 -1.06 20.98
N GLN A 20 -9.53 -1.71 21.26
CA GLN A 20 -9.45 -2.88 22.14
C GLN A 20 -9.89 -2.61 23.59
N LYS A 21 -9.86 -1.35 24.04
CA LYS A 21 -10.28 -0.96 25.40
C LYS A 21 -11.78 -0.64 25.49
N LEU A 22 -12.51 -0.64 24.37
CA LEU A 22 -13.93 -0.31 24.33
C LEU A 22 -14.78 -1.56 24.60
N PRO A 23 -15.50 -1.64 25.73
CA PRO A 23 -16.21 -2.86 26.15
C PRO A 23 -17.42 -3.23 25.26
N TRP A 24 -17.89 -2.29 24.44
CA TRP A 24 -19.01 -2.49 23.51
C TRP A 24 -18.56 -2.93 22.11
N LEU A 25 -17.26 -2.91 21.82
CA LEU A 25 -16.71 -3.30 20.53
C LEU A 25 -16.14 -4.72 20.62
N ASP A 26 -16.93 -5.71 20.19
CA ASP A 26 -16.45 -7.10 20.15
C ASP A 26 -15.50 -7.30 18.96
N LEU A 27 -14.20 -7.35 19.25
CA LEU A 27 -13.13 -7.63 18.29
C LEU A 27 -12.76 -9.12 18.23
N ALA A 28 -13.50 -10.01 18.90
CA ALA A 28 -13.19 -11.44 18.92
C ALA A 28 -13.19 -12.08 17.52
N PHE A 29 -13.97 -11.53 16.57
CA PHE A 29 -13.98 -12.00 15.19
C PHE A 29 -12.60 -11.90 14.52
N LEU A 30 -11.73 -10.97 14.94
CA LEU A 30 -10.37 -10.83 14.39
C LEU A 30 -9.45 -12.00 14.76
N ASN A 31 -9.81 -12.79 15.78
CA ASN A 31 -9.07 -13.99 16.18
C ASN A 31 -9.50 -15.23 15.40
N ASN A 32 -10.38 -15.11 14.40
CA ASN A 32 -10.77 -16.23 13.57
C ASN A 32 -9.61 -16.68 12.66
N PHE A 33 -9.15 -17.92 12.84
CA PHE A 33 -8.03 -18.52 12.10
C PHE A 33 -8.17 -18.51 10.57
N ASN A 34 -9.39 -18.47 10.03
CA ASN A 34 -9.61 -18.47 8.57
C ASN A 34 -9.67 -17.04 7.99
N LEU A 35 -9.87 -16.01 8.83
CA LEU A 35 -10.04 -14.63 8.39
C LEU A 35 -8.82 -14.07 7.63
N PRO A 36 -7.56 -14.30 8.05
CA PRO A 36 -6.39 -13.84 7.30
C PRO A 36 -6.35 -14.40 5.87
N ILE A 37 -6.63 -15.69 5.70
CA ILE A 37 -6.59 -16.36 4.39
C ILE A 37 -7.69 -15.78 3.47
N LEU A 38 -8.90 -15.57 4.00
CA LEU A 38 -10.00 -14.98 3.25
C LEU A 38 -9.67 -13.55 2.80
N LEU A 39 -9.16 -12.70 3.70
CA LEU A 39 -8.85 -11.30 3.39
C LEU A 39 -7.64 -11.16 2.46
N LEU A 40 -6.56 -11.92 2.71
CA LEU A 40 -5.38 -11.93 1.83
C LEU A 40 -5.70 -12.56 0.47
N GLY A 41 -6.54 -13.60 0.44
CA GLY A 41 -7.05 -14.19 -0.79
C GLY A 41 -7.90 -13.22 -1.60
N ALA A 42 -8.80 -12.49 -0.94
CA ALA A 42 -9.59 -11.45 -1.58
C ALA A 42 -8.70 -10.29 -2.10
N ALA A 43 -7.73 -9.83 -1.30
CA ALA A 43 -6.75 -8.83 -1.73
C ALA A 43 -5.97 -9.29 -2.97
N LEU A 44 -5.52 -10.55 -2.98
CA LEU A 44 -4.82 -11.16 -4.11
C LEU A 44 -5.71 -11.22 -5.36
N LEU A 45 -6.93 -11.73 -5.25
CA LEU A 45 -7.87 -11.80 -6.38
C LEU A 45 -8.18 -10.40 -6.95
N LEU A 46 -8.48 -9.44 -6.09
CA LEU A 46 -8.74 -8.05 -6.51
C LEU A 46 -7.49 -7.41 -7.14
N SER A 47 -6.29 -7.74 -6.67
CA SER A 47 -5.04 -7.21 -7.24
C SER A 47 -4.83 -7.66 -8.68
N PHE A 48 -5.28 -8.86 -9.06
CA PHE A 48 -5.28 -9.31 -10.45
C PHE A 48 -6.28 -8.51 -11.29
N PHE A 49 -7.48 -8.27 -10.77
CA PHE A 49 -8.52 -7.49 -11.46
C PHE A 49 -8.10 -6.03 -11.68
N PHE A 50 -7.52 -5.40 -10.66
CA PHE A 50 -7.04 -4.01 -10.72
C PHE A 50 -5.61 -3.87 -11.24
N ARG A 51 -4.98 -4.95 -11.70
CA ARG A 51 -3.62 -4.99 -12.28
C ARG A 51 -2.56 -4.31 -11.39
N SER A 52 -2.58 -4.60 -10.09
CA SER A 52 -1.59 -4.10 -9.12
C SER A 52 -0.65 -5.20 -8.66
N SER A 53 0.53 -5.29 -9.30
CA SER A 53 1.58 -6.25 -8.94
C SER A 53 2.06 -6.11 -7.50
N ARG A 54 2.17 -4.89 -6.97
CA ARG A 54 2.71 -4.64 -5.63
C ARG A 54 1.80 -5.20 -4.53
N VAL A 55 0.48 -5.08 -4.71
CA VAL A 55 -0.50 -5.63 -3.75
C VAL A 55 -0.57 -7.15 -3.88
N ALA A 56 -0.48 -7.68 -5.12
CA ALA A 56 -0.42 -9.13 -5.35
C ALA A 56 0.77 -9.76 -4.62
N LEU A 57 1.97 -9.20 -4.80
CA LEU A 57 3.20 -9.67 -4.17
C LEU A 57 3.14 -9.57 -2.64
N ALA A 58 2.61 -8.47 -2.11
CA ALA A 58 2.40 -8.32 -0.67
C ALA A 58 1.40 -9.35 -0.11
N ALA A 59 0.28 -9.56 -0.78
CA ALA A 59 -0.72 -10.55 -0.36
C ALA A 59 -0.16 -11.97 -0.39
N ILE A 60 0.61 -12.34 -1.43
CA ILE A 60 1.30 -13.63 -1.53
C ILE A 60 2.31 -13.78 -0.40
N LEU A 61 3.17 -12.79 -0.18
CA LEU A 61 4.18 -12.82 0.88
C LEU A 61 3.55 -13.03 2.26
N LEU A 62 2.52 -12.27 2.60
CA LEU A 62 1.82 -12.37 3.88
C LEU A 62 1.07 -13.70 4.01
N MET A 63 0.50 -14.22 2.93
CA MET A 63 -0.20 -15.50 2.93
C MET A 63 0.75 -16.67 3.11
N ILE A 64 1.91 -16.65 2.45
CA ILE A 64 2.98 -17.63 2.65
C ILE A 64 3.40 -17.59 4.13
N PHE A 65 3.72 -16.41 4.65
CA PHE A 65 4.14 -16.28 6.05
C PHE A 65 3.09 -16.81 7.04
N TYR A 66 1.82 -16.45 6.86
CA TYR A 66 0.74 -16.96 7.70
C TYR A 66 0.56 -18.47 7.57
N GLY A 67 0.70 -19.04 6.37
CA GLY A 67 0.64 -20.48 6.14
C GLY A 67 1.76 -21.23 6.85
N PHE A 68 2.99 -20.71 6.77
CA PHE A 68 4.15 -21.26 7.49
C PHE A 68 3.95 -21.20 9.00
N ALA A 69 3.43 -20.09 9.53
CA ALA A 69 3.12 -19.97 10.96
C ALA A 69 2.03 -20.96 11.38
N ARG A 70 1.00 -21.15 10.56
CA ARG A 70 -0.13 -22.03 10.85
C ARG A 70 0.26 -23.51 10.89
N LEU A 71 1.24 -23.90 10.08
CA LEU A 71 1.73 -25.27 10.01
C LEU A 71 2.83 -25.56 11.04
N ASP A 72 3.12 -24.63 11.96
CA ASP A 72 4.23 -24.69 12.92
C ASP A 72 5.57 -25.08 12.25
N LEU A 73 5.78 -24.60 11.02
CA LEU A 73 7.02 -24.84 10.27
C LEU A 73 8.18 -23.94 10.76
N PHE A 74 7.86 -22.91 11.55
CA PHE A 74 8.86 -22.17 12.31
C PHE A 74 9.27 -23.03 13.50
N SER A 75 10.57 -23.23 13.69
CA SER A 75 11.15 -24.06 14.75
C SER A 75 10.85 -23.55 16.16
N GLY A 76 9.60 -23.67 16.63
CA GLY A 76 9.15 -23.60 18.03
C GLY A 76 9.51 -22.36 18.88
N GLN A 77 10.28 -21.40 18.38
CA GLN A 77 10.72 -20.21 19.14
C GLN A 77 10.01 -18.95 18.63
N GLU A 78 9.34 -18.23 19.53
CA GLU A 78 8.76 -16.90 19.26
C GLU A 78 9.78 -15.91 18.68
N GLN A 79 11.06 -16.09 19.00
CA GLN A 79 12.15 -15.27 18.48
C GLN A 79 12.38 -15.45 16.97
N ASP A 80 12.17 -16.65 16.40
CA ASP A 80 12.32 -16.87 14.96
C ASP A 80 11.23 -16.13 14.18
N GLN A 81 9.99 -16.10 14.69
CA GLN A 81 8.85 -15.40 14.06
C GLN A 81 9.11 -13.90 13.90
N SER A 82 9.77 -13.27 14.89
CA SER A 82 10.11 -11.85 14.84
C SER A 82 11.08 -11.53 13.69
N LEU A 83 12.05 -12.40 13.39
CA LEU A 83 13.00 -12.23 12.28
C LEU A 83 12.29 -12.24 10.93
N TYR A 84 11.37 -13.17 10.73
CA TYR A 84 10.56 -13.24 9.52
C TYR A 84 9.69 -11.98 9.34
N LEU A 85 9.10 -11.44 10.42
CA LEU A 85 8.36 -10.17 10.37
C LEU A 85 9.24 -8.98 9.93
N GLY A 86 10.49 -8.92 10.40
CA GLY A 86 11.46 -7.91 9.94
C GLY A 86 11.77 -8.00 8.46
N LEU A 87 11.96 -9.23 7.94
CA LEU A 87 12.18 -9.49 6.50
C LEU A 87 10.95 -9.14 5.65
N ILE A 88 9.75 -9.43 6.15
CA ILE A 88 8.50 -9.04 5.49
C ILE A 88 8.41 -7.54 5.38
N SER A 89 8.73 -6.81 6.45
CA SER A 89 8.72 -5.35 6.45
C SER A 89 9.64 -4.77 5.36
N LEU A 90 10.84 -5.33 5.23
CA LEU A 90 11.79 -4.95 4.18
C LEU A 90 11.24 -5.23 2.77
N ASN A 91 10.66 -6.42 2.53
CA ASN A 91 10.04 -6.75 1.25
C ASN A 91 8.85 -5.83 0.91
N LEU A 92 7.99 -5.50 1.88
CA LEU A 92 6.88 -4.56 1.68
C LEU A 92 7.37 -3.15 1.31
N MET A 93 8.49 -2.70 1.90
CA MET A 93 9.14 -1.46 1.50
C MET A 93 9.62 -1.54 0.05
N LEU A 94 10.29 -2.63 -0.35
CA LEU A 94 10.77 -2.81 -1.72
C LEU A 94 9.63 -2.86 -2.75
N PHE A 95 8.49 -3.48 -2.41
CA PHE A 95 7.30 -3.47 -3.25
C PHE A 95 6.71 -2.06 -3.41
N SER A 96 6.84 -1.21 -2.39
CA SER A 96 6.41 0.20 -2.47
C SER A 96 7.20 1.00 -3.52
N CYS A 97 8.48 0.64 -3.77
CA CYS A 97 9.29 1.25 -4.84
C CYS A 97 8.78 0.93 -6.25
N SER A 98 8.04 -0.17 -6.42
CA SER A 98 7.58 -0.61 -7.73
C SER A 98 6.43 0.27 -8.25
N ARG A 99 6.27 0.33 -9.57
CA ARG A 99 5.09 0.95 -10.19
C ARG A 99 3.98 -0.10 -10.35
N ASP A 100 2.72 0.34 -10.28
CA ASP A 100 1.58 -0.54 -10.56
C ASP A 100 1.67 -1.03 -12.01
N ARG A 101 1.84 -2.34 -12.14
CA ARG A 101 1.88 -3.07 -13.40
C ARG A 101 1.07 -4.35 -13.23
N SER A 102 0.68 -4.96 -14.35
CA SER A 102 0.13 -6.31 -14.33
C SER A 102 1.06 -7.27 -13.57
N VAL A 103 0.48 -8.16 -12.79
CA VAL A 103 1.21 -9.24 -12.10
C VAL A 103 1.96 -10.11 -13.11
N TRP A 104 1.40 -10.27 -14.31
CA TRP A 104 1.99 -10.99 -15.44
C TRP A 104 3.13 -10.26 -16.15
N SER A 105 3.54 -9.10 -15.65
CA SER A 105 4.72 -8.42 -16.18
C SER A 105 5.99 -9.19 -15.81
N TYR A 106 7.05 -9.05 -16.62
CA TYR A 106 8.38 -9.59 -16.32
C TYR A 106 8.84 -9.26 -14.89
N PHE A 107 8.53 -8.05 -14.44
CA PHE A 107 8.82 -7.60 -13.08
C PHE A 107 8.14 -8.47 -12.00
N GLY A 108 6.85 -8.78 -12.16
CA GLY A 108 6.12 -9.63 -11.20
C GLY A 108 6.71 -11.04 -11.11
N PHE A 109 7.05 -11.64 -12.26
CA PHE A 109 7.66 -12.96 -12.30
C PHE A 109 9.04 -13.00 -11.64
N VAL A 110 9.89 -12.00 -11.92
CA VAL A 110 11.21 -11.88 -11.27
C VAL A 110 11.06 -11.78 -9.75
N TRP A 111 10.12 -10.99 -9.25
CA TRP A 111 9.91 -10.86 -7.81
C TRP A 111 9.34 -12.13 -7.16
N LEU A 112 8.46 -12.86 -7.84
CA LEU A 112 8.01 -14.18 -7.36
C LEU A 112 9.18 -15.16 -7.26
N LEU A 113 10.11 -15.14 -8.23
CA LEU A 113 11.33 -15.94 -8.18
C LEU A 113 12.22 -15.52 -7.00
N VAL A 114 12.40 -14.21 -6.77
CA VAL A 114 13.17 -13.68 -5.63
C VAL A 114 12.57 -14.15 -4.30
N LEU A 115 11.25 -14.07 -4.14
CA LEU A 115 10.56 -14.55 -2.94
C LEU A 115 10.71 -16.06 -2.74
N LEU A 116 10.63 -16.85 -3.82
CA LEU A 116 10.86 -18.29 -3.78
C LEU A 116 12.28 -18.64 -3.35
N VAL A 117 13.28 -17.99 -3.95
CA VAL A 117 14.70 -18.19 -3.61
C VAL A 117 14.98 -17.75 -2.19
N GLN A 118 14.41 -16.62 -1.75
CA GLN A 118 14.54 -16.15 -0.36
C GLN A 118 13.92 -17.15 0.62
N GLY A 119 12.71 -17.65 0.34
CA GLY A 119 12.04 -18.66 1.18
C GLY A 119 12.81 -19.98 1.24
N ALA A 120 13.28 -20.49 0.10
CA ALA A 120 14.08 -21.70 0.04
C ALA A 120 15.44 -21.53 0.75
N GLY A 121 16.08 -20.37 0.62
CA GLY A 121 17.32 -20.04 1.30
C GLY A 121 17.15 -19.97 2.82
N LEU A 122 16.06 -19.38 3.32
CA LEU A 122 15.75 -19.35 4.76
C LEU A 122 15.47 -20.75 5.30
N PHE A 123 14.69 -21.56 4.59
CA PHE A 123 14.42 -22.95 4.96
C PHE A 123 15.71 -23.78 5.01
N TRP A 124 16.56 -23.68 3.97
CA TRP A 124 17.83 -24.39 3.93
C TRP A 124 18.79 -23.94 5.04
N LEU A 125 18.85 -22.64 5.33
CA LEU A 125 19.63 -22.13 6.45
C LEU A 125 19.12 -22.67 7.79
N GLN A 126 17.81 -22.74 8.00
CA GLN A 126 17.24 -23.27 9.24
C GLN A 126 17.59 -24.76 9.43
N GLU A 127 17.52 -25.56 8.36
CA GLU A 127 17.88 -26.99 8.39
C GLU A 127 19.39 -27.23 8.58
N CYS A 128 20.25 -26.49 7.86
CA CYS A 128 21.69 -26.70 7.93
C CYS A 128 22.34 -26.09 9.18
N CYS A 129 21.80 -24.98 9.68
CA CYS A 129 22.49 -24.13 10.65
C CYS A 129 21.76 -24.00 11.99
N GLY A 130 20.59 -24.61 12.15
CA GLY A 130 19.75 -24.47 13.34
C GLY A 130 18.99 -23.14 13.41
N PRO A 131 18.42 -22.77 14.57
CA PRO A 131 17.59 -21.58 14.71
C PRO A 131 18.37 -20.30 14.36
N LEU A 132 17.74 -19.44 13.55
CA LEU A 132 18.36 -18.25 12.97
C LEU A 132 18.64 -17.17 14.04
N THR A 133 17.88 -17.19 15.13
CA THR A 133 17.96 -16.26 16.27
C THR A 133 19.35 -16.16 16.88
N HIS A 134 20.03 -17.29 17.09
CA HIS A 134 21.36 -17.31 17.70
C HIS A 134 22.45 -16.75 16.78
N LYS A 135 22.31 -16.90 15.45
CA LYS A 135 23.31 -16.40 14.48
C LYS A 135 23.17 -14.91 14.20
N PHE A 136 21.95 -14.38 14.23
CA PHE A 136 21.66 -12.97 13.98
C PHE A 136 21.49 -12.15 15.26
N SER A 137 21.85 -12.73 16.41
CA SER A 137 21.97 -12.05 17.69
C SER A 137 23.02 -10.94 17.59
N LEU A 138 22.63 -9.70 17.92
CA LEU A 138 23.51 -8.53 17.96
C LEU A 138 24.54 -8.59 19.10
N GLN A 139 24.60 -9.69 19.88
CA GLN A 139 25.54 -9.87 20.99
C GLN A 139 27.03 -9.76 20.58
N HIS A 140 27.34 -9.89 19.30
CA HIS A 140 28.71 -9.81 18.78
C HIS A 140 29.09 -8.44 18.18
N ILE A 141 28.16 -7.47 18.17
CA ILE A 141 28.44 -6.12 17.70
C ILE A 141 29.02 -5.31 18.86
N PRO A 142 30.19 -4.66 18.69
CA PRO A 142 30.79 -3.86 19.76
C PRO A 142 29.79 -2.81 20.25
N ALA A 143 29.66 -2.69 21.57
CA ALA A 143 28.70 -1.81 22.22
C ALA A 143 28.69 -0.43 21.55
N TRP A 144 27.51 -0.02 21.03
CA TRP A 144 27.23 1.39 20.70
C TRP A 144 27.59 2.25 21.93
N PRO A 145 27.89 3.56 21.79
CA PRO A 145 28.16 4.44 22.91
C PRO A 145 27.08 4.27 23.99
N LEU A 146 27.54 4.22 25.23
CA LEU A 146 26.91 3.85 26.52
C LEU A 146 25.45 4.31 26.79
N VAL A 147 24.83 5.09 25.91
CA VAL A 147 23.42 5.52 25.98
C VAL A 147 22.44 4.37 25.61
N PHE A 148 22.90 3.32 24.90
CA PHE A 148 22.04 2.24 24.39
C PHE A 148 22.17 0.88 25.11
N GLU A 149 22.91 0.76 26.23
CA GLU A 149 23.03 -0.52 26.95
C GLU A 149 21.69 -1.06 27.50
N GLN A 150 20.70 -0.19 27.73
CA GLN A 150 19.33 -0.57 28.11
C GLN A 150 18.39 -0.80 26.91
N LEU A 151 18.83 -0.44 25.71
CA LEU A 151 18.09 -0.44 24.45
C LEU A 151 18.95 -1.12 23.38
N SER A 152 19.25 -2.41 23.53
CA SER A 152 19.76 -3.22 22.42
C SER A 152 18.55 -3.76 21.64
N PRO A 153 17.96 -3.00 20.69
CA PRO A 153 16.78 -3.45 19.95
C PRO A 153 17.12 -4.74 19.21
N SER A 154 16.18 -5.67 19.15
CA SER A 154 16.36 -6.88 18.35
C SER A 154 16.57 -6.50 16.87
N LEU A 155 17.40 -7.26 16.15
CA LEU A 155 17.62 -7.07 14.71
C LEU A 155 16.30 -6.90 13.91
N PRO A 156 15.23 -7.69 14.14
CA PRO A 156 13.98 -7.48 13.41
C PRO A 156 13.26 -6.16 13.72
N LEU A 157 13.42 -5.61 14.93
CA LEU A 157 12.91 -4.28 15.26
C LEU A 157 13.67 -3.22 14.46
N LEU A 158 15.00 -3.31 14.37
CA LEU A 158 15.80 -2.40 13.54
C LEU A 158 15.42 -2.47 12.06
N LEU A 159 15.26 -3.68 11.51
CA LEU A 159 14.84 -3.89 10.12
C LEU A 159 13.47 -3.29 9.83
N SER A 160 12.49 -3.51 10.72
CA SER A 160 11.14 -2.99 10.56
C SER A 160 11.07 -1.46 10.72
N VAL A 161 11.86 -0.86 11.62
CA VAL A 161 12.00 0.59 11.73
C VAL A 161 12.61 1.17 10.45
N ALA A 162 13.73 0.62 9.97
CA ALA A 162 14.39 1.09 8.76
C ALA A 162 13.47 0.96 7.53
N ALA A 163 12.77 -0.16 7.39
CA ALA A 163 11.81 -0.38 6.32
C ALA A 163 10.61 0.58 6.40
N SER A 164 10.12 0.88 7.59
CA SER A 164 9.02 1.85 7.79
C SER A 164 9.45 3.28 7.43
N VAL A 165 10.67 3.69 7.80
CA VAL A 165 11.24 5.00 7.42
C VAL A 165 11.42 5.09 5.90
N GLY A 166 11.96 4.04 5.26
CA GLY A 166 12.09 3.98 3.82
C GLY A 166 10.74 4.03 3.11
N ALA A 167 9.74 3.29 3.60
CA ALA A 167 8.38 3.31 3.06
C ALA A 167 7.72 4.69 3.21
N LEU A 168 7.93 5.39 4.34
CA LEU A 168 7.46 6.76 4.53
C LEU A 168 8.07 7.72 3.50
N ALA A 169 9.39 7.64 3.28
CA ALA A 169 10.07 8.47 2.28
C ALA A 169 9.51 8.23 0.87
N LEU A 170 9.27 6.96 0.50
CA LEU A 170 8.69 6.60 -0.79
C LEU A 170 7.26 7.14 -0.96
N VAL A 171 6.42 7.02 0.06
CA VAL A 171 5.05 7.57 0.04
C VAL A 171 5.07 9.09 -0.05
N ALA A 172 6.00 9.76 0.62
CA ALA A 172 6.15 11.22 0.53
C ALA A 172 6.54 11.68 -0.90
N LEU A 173 7.35 10.89 -1.61
CA LEU A 173 7.76 11.17 -2.99
C LEU A 173 6.67 10.78 -4.01
N TYR A 174 5.96 9.68 -3.79
CA TYR A 174 4.97 9.11 -4.71
C TYR A 174 3.70 8.65 -3.97
N PRO A 175 2.79 9.57 -3.61
CA PRO A 175 1.63 9.28 -2.76
C PRO A 175 0.48 8.60 -3.53
N VAL A 176 0.68 7.34 -3.90
CA VAL A 176 -0.32 6.50 -4.57
C VAL A 176 -1.08 5.68 -3.51
N PRO A 177 -2.40 5.44 -3.62
CA PRO A 177 -3.18 4.72 -2.60
C PRO A 177 -2.63 3.35 -2.23
N THR A 178 -2.15 2.58 -3.22
CA THR A 178 -1.54 1.26 -3.02
C THR A 178 -0.23 1.33 -2.24
N ALA A 179 0.59 2.37 -2.48
CA ALA A 179 1.82 2.61 -1.71
C ALA A 179 1.51 2.99 -0.26
N VAL A 180 0.47 3.81 -0.03
CA VAL A 180 0.00 4.13 1.33
C VAL A 180 -0.50 2.87 2.04
N GLY A 181 -1.21 1.98 1.35
CA GLY A 181 -1.64 0.69 1.91
C GLY A 181 -0.48 -0.20 2.36
N LEU A 182 0.56 -0.32 1.54
CA LEU A 182 1.78 -1.07 1.89
C LEU A 182 2.54 -0.42 3.06
N PHE A 183 2.60 0.91 3.10
CA PHE A 183 3.17 1.64 4.23
C PHE A 183 2.37 1.40 5.53
N SER A 184 1.04 1.40 5.47
CA SER A 184 0.19 1.03 6.61
C SER A 184 0.45 -0.40 7.08
N CYS A 185 0.63 -1.35 6.15
CA CYS A 185 1.00 -2.73 6.52
C CYS A 185 2.38 -2.79 7.20
N ASN A 186 3.35 -1.98 6.73
CA ASN A 186 4.66 -1.87 7.36
C ASN A 186 4.59 -1.35 8.79
N LEU A 187 3.83 -0.27 9.03
CA LEU A 187 3.61 0.26 10.38
C LEU A 187 2.91 -0.76 11.28
N LEU A 188 1.94 -1.49 10.74
CA LEU A 188 1.24 -2.55 11.47
C LEU A 188 2.20 -3.67 11.89
N ILE A 189 3.09 -4.11 10.99
CA ILE A 189 4.11 -5.13 11.30
C ILE A 189 5.12 -4.61 12.32
N LEU A 190 5.61 -3.37 12.16
CA LEU A 190 6.47 -2.72 13.15
C LEU A 190 5.82 -2.71 14.53
N TYR A 191 4.54 -2.34 14.60
CA TYR A 191 3.77 -2.37 15.84
C TYR A 191 3.66 -3.81 16.38
N GLY A 192 3.37 -4.79 15.53
CA GLY A 192 3.33 -6.21 15.91
C GLY A 192 4.65 -6.72 16.50
N VAL A 193 5.79 -6.36 15.91
CA VAL A 193 7.13 -6.69 16.40
C VAL A 193 7.42 -6.01 17.75
N TRP A 194 6.96 -4.77 17.94
CA TRP A 194 7.20 -4.01 19.17
C TRP A 194 6.29 -4.41 20.34
N SER A 195 4.98 -4.60 20.08
CA SER A 195 3.98 -4.85 21.12
C SER A 195 3.64 -6.33 21.32
N GLY A 196 4.11 -7.24 20.45
CA GLY A 196 3.80 -8.67 20.53
C GLY A 196 2.35 -9.02 20.20
N ILE A 197 1.72 -8.32 19.26
CA ILE A 197 0.34 -8.61 18.86
C ILE A 197 0.25 -10.02 18.25
N PRO A 198 -0.79 -10.81 18.57
CA PRO A 198 -1.00 -12.11 17.98
C PRO A 198 -1.04 -12.05 16.44
N LEU A 199 -0.49 -13.08 15.80
CA LEU A 199 -0.33 -13.10 14.35
C LEU A 199 -1.66 -13.03 13.56
N ILE A 200 -2.72 -13.65 14.08
CA ILE A 200 -4.03 -13.74 13.40
C ILE A 200 -4.67 -12.36 13.17
N PRO A 201 -4.88 -11.52 14.21
CA PRO A 201 -5.41 -10.17 14.00
C PRO A 201 -4.46 -9.31 13.17
N LEU A 202 -3.15 -9.46 13.34
CA LEU A 202 -2.13 -8.74 12.56
C LEU A 202 -2.32 -8.99 11.05
N MET A 203 -2.40 -10.26 10.64
CA MET A 203 -2.55 -10.64 9.23
C MET A 203 -3.94 -10.30 8.68
N SER A 204 -4.98 -10.38 9.51
CA SER A 204 -6.35 -9.97 9.12
C SER A 204 -6.42 -8.48 8.80
N VAL A 205 -5.88 -7.62 9.68
CA VAL A 205 -5.86 -6.17 9.47
C VAL A 205 -4.99 -5.81 8.27
N ALA A 206 -3.85 -6.49 8.08
CA ALA A 206 -3.01 -6.30 6.89
C ALA A 206 -3.78 -6.60 5.60
N GLY A 207 -4.48 -7.74 5.53
CA GLY A 207 -5.33 -8.09 4.39
C GLY A 207 -6.42 -7.04 4.12
N PHE A 208 -7.09 -6.56 5.17
CA PHE A 208 -8.08 -5.49 5.05
C PHE A 208 -7.47 -4.19 4.49
N LEU A 209 -6.32 -3.75 5.01
CA LEU A 209 -5.62 -2.55 4.53
C LEU A 209 -5.26 -2.65 3.04
N LEU A 210 -4.80 -3.83 2.59
CA LEU A 210 -4.52 -4.07 1.17
C LEU A 210 -5.79 -3.92 0.31
N ILE A 211 -6.93 -4.49 0.75
CA ILE A 211 -8.21 -4.34 0.04
C ILE A 211 -8.62 -2.87 -0.04
N VAL A 212 -8.59 -2.14 1.09
CA VAL A 212 -8.98 -0.72 1.12
C VAL A 212 -8.07 0.11 0.21
N SER A 213 -6.77 -0.20 0.18
CA SER A 213 -5.82 0.49 -0.72
C SER A 213 -6.14 0.27 -2.20
N LEU A 214 -6.54 -0.95 -2.58
CA LEU A 214 -6.98 -1.29 -3.95
C LEU A 214 -8.27 -0.56 -4.32
N LEU A 215 -9.25 -0.54 -3.41
CA LEU A 215 -10.50 0.19 -3.61
C LEU A 215 -10.25 1.69 -3.77
N GLY A 216 -9.36 2.27 -2.96
CA GLY A 216 -8.94 3.66 -3.07
C GLY A 216 -8.26 3.96 -4.41
N SER A 217 -7.41 3.05 -4.89
CA SER A 217 -6.77 3.18 -6.21
C SER A 217 -7.79 3.10 -7.35
N SER A 218 -8.69 2.12 -7.31
CA SER A 218 -9.76 1.95 -8.30
C SER A 218 -10.67 3.17 -8.37
N TYR A 219 -10.98 3.76 -7.21
CA TYR A 219 -11.74 5.00 -7.13
C TYR A 219 -11.01 6.15 -7.85
N GLU A 220 -9.72 6.38 -7.61
CA GLU A 220 -8.98 7.44 -8.31
C GLU A 220 -9.00 7.24 -9.83
N LEU A 221 -8.72 6.02 -10.32
CA LEU A 221 -8.74 5.74 -11.76
C LEU A 221 -10.12 5.97 -12.38
N ALA A 222 -11.21 5.72 -11.64
CA ALA A 222 -12.56 5.89 -12.15
C ALA A 222 -13.03 7.36 -12.11
N PHE A 223 -12.62 8.13 -11.11
CA PHE A 223 -13.18 9.45 -10.78
C PHE A 223 -12.24 10.62 -11.06
N ARG A 224 -10.98 10.38 -11.44
CA ARG A 224 -10.03 11.40 -11.87
C ARG A 224 -9.68 11.24 -13.35
N ASP A 225 -9.37 12.35 -13.98
CA ASP A 225 -8.79 12.37 -15.31
C ASP A 225 -7.26 12.24 -15.21
N GLU A 226 -6.67 11.23 -15.86
CA GLU A 226 -5.22 10.96 -15.78
C GLU A 226 -4.37 12.09 -16.38
N LEU A 227 -4.87 12.76 -17.42
CA LEU A 227 -4.12 13.81 -18.10
C LEU A 227 -4.02 15.07 -17.25
N THR A 228 -5.14 15.50 -16.66
CA THR A 228 -5.28 16.82 -16.03
C THR A 228 -5.35 16.78 -14.50
N GLY A 229 -5.60 15.61 -13.89
CA GLY A 229 -5.75 15.44 -12.45
C GLY A 229 -7.04 15.99 -11.83
N VAL A 230 -7.88 16.68 -12.61
CA VAL A 230 -9.22 17.12 -12.18
C VAL A 230 -10.21 15.95 -12.20
N CYS A 231 -11.41 16.15 -11.68
CA CYS A 231 -12.41 15.09 -11.64
C CYS A 231 -12.84 14.68 -13.05
N SER A 232 -13.10 13.39 -13.27
CA SER A 232 -13.51 12.87 -14.56
C SER A 232 -14.98 13.18 -14.87
N ARG A 233 -15.39 13.01 -16.13
CA ARG A 233 -16.81 13.04 -16.52
C ARG A 233 -17.68 12.10 -15.68
N ARG A 234 -17.13 10.96 -15.25
CA ARG A 234 -17.85 10.00 -14.39
C ARG A 234 -18.15 10.60 -13.01
N ALA A 235 -17.19 11.33 -12.43
CA ALA A 235 -17.37 12.03 -11.18
C ALA A 235 -18.45 13.10 -11.27
N PHE A 236 -18.46 13.87 -12.35
CA PHE A 236 -19.51 14.86 -12.61
C PHE A 236 -20.90 14.21 -12.62
N ARG A 237 -21.06 13.14 -13.41
CA ARG A 237 -22.36 12.43 -13.51
C ARG A 237 -22.82 11.88 -12.16
N TYR A 238 -21.90 11.35 -11.36
CA TYR A 238 -22.22 10.83 -10.03
C TYR A 238 -22.67 11.96 -9.10
N GLN A 239 -22.00 13.10 -9.11
CA GLN A 239 -22.41 14.27 -8.31
C GLN A 239 -23.79 14.79 -8.70
N MET A 240 -24.15 14.72 -9.98
CA MET A 240 -25.46 15.14 -10.48
C MET A 240 -26.62 14.21 -10.10
N LEU A 241 -26.37 13.04 -9.49
CA LEU A 241 -27.42 12.18 -8.95
C LEU A 241 -27.99 12.70 -7.62
N THR A 242 -27.18 13.44 -6.86
CA THR A 242 -27.55 14.05 -5.58
C THR A 242 -27.12 15.51 -5.58
N PRO A 243 -27.72 16.35 -6.45
CA PRO A 243 -27.35 17.75 -6.54
C PRO A 243 -27.70 18.47 -5.23
N SER A 244 -26.85 19.43 -4.84
CA SER A 244 -27.21 20.38 -3.79
C SER A 244 -28.46 21.18 -4.20
N ARG A 245 -29.23 21.70 -3.23
CA ARG A 245 -30.45 22.49 -3.55
C ARG A 245 -30.16 23.75 -4.38
N HIS A 246 -28.94 24.28 -4.29
CA HIS A 246 -28.46 25.39 -5.11
C HIS A 246 -27.10 25.02 -5.70
N TYR A 247 -26.99 25.07 -7.03
CA TYR A 247 -25.73 24.90 -7.75
C TYR A 247 -25.77 25.67 -9.07
N CYS A 248 -24.60 26.03 -9.57
CA CYS A 248 -24.40 26.60 -10.89
C CYS A 248 -23.43 25.69 -11.65
N ILE A 249 -23.71 25.44 -12.93
CA ILE A 249 -22.81 24.69 -13.82
C ILE A 249 -22.29 25.67 -14.86
N ALA A 250 -20.97 25.80 -14.95
CA ALA A 250 -20.29 26.45 -16.07
C ALA A 250 -19.63 25.38 -16.94
N MET A 251 -19.89 25.42 -18.25
CA MET A 251 -19.18 24.60 -19.24
C MET A 251 -18.20 25.48 -19.98
N ILE A 252 -16.93 25.07 -20.01
CA ILE A 252 -15.82 25.80 -20.65
C ILE A 252 -15.26 24.89 -21.73
N ASP A 253 -15.10 25.43 -22.94
CA ASP A 253 -14.46 24.76 -24.07
C ASP A 253 -13.17 25.50 -24.46
N VAL A 254 -12.19 24.77 -25.02
CA VAL A 254 -10.93 25.36 -25.49
C VAL A 254 -11.06 25.67 -26.97
N ASP A 255 -11.21 26.96 -27.29
CA ASP A 255 -11.38 27.40 -28.68
C ASP A 255 -10.23 26.96 -29.57
N TYR A 256 -10.56 26.54 -30.80
CA TYR A 256 -9.62 26.12 -31.83
C TYR A 256 -8.66 24.98 -31.43
N PHE A 257 -9.00 24.18 -30.40
CA PHE A 257 -8.13 23.11 -29.90
C PHE A 257 -7.72 22.09 -30.98
N LYS A 258 -8.62 21.76 -31.91
CA LYS A 258 -8.30 20.88 -33.05
C LYS A 258 -7.19 21.46 -33.95
N LYS A 259 -7.28 22.75 -34.32
CA LYS A 259 -6.26 23.42 -35.13
C LYS A 259 -4.89 23.44 -34.43
N LEU A 260 -4.89 23.57 -33.10
CA LEU A 260 -3.67 23.49 -32.30
C LEU A 260 -3.06 22.10 -32.36
N ASN A 261 -3.87 21.04 -32.20
CA ASN A 261 -3.40 19.66 -32.35
C ASN A 261 -2.87 19.37 -33.76
N ASP A 262 -3.57 19.84 -34.80
CA ASP A 262 -3.18 19.64 -36.19
C ASP A 262 -1.83 20.31 -36.51
N ARG A 263 -1.53 21.45 -35.86
CA ARG A 263 -0.31 22.22 -36.11
C ARG A 263 0.88 21.81 -35.25
N PHE A 264 0.66 21.46 -33.99
CA PHE A 264 1.72 21.23 -32.99
C PHE A 264 1.76 19.80 -32.43
N GLY A 265 0.82 18.95 -32.85
CA GLY A 265 0.71 17.57 -32.40
C GLY A 265 0.01 17.42 -31.05
N HIS A 266 -0.46 16.20 -30.79
CA HIS A 266 -1.25 15.88 -29.60
C HIS A 266 -0.50 16.07 -28.27
N GLN A 267 0.82 15.87 -28.25
CA GLN A 267 1.61 16.08 -27.03
C GLN A 267 1.56 17.54 -26.57
N VAL A 268 1.54 18.49 -27.50
CA VAL A 268 1.39 19.93 -27.18
C VAL A 268 -0.04 20.23 -26.75
N GLY A 269 -1.04 19.63 -27.40
CA GLY A 269 -2.44 19.70 -26.96
C GLY A 269 -2.64 19.23 -25.52
N ASP A 270 -2.01 18.12 -25.14
CA ASP A 270 -2.05 17.58 -23.79
C ASP A 270 -1.45 18.53 -22.75
N GLN A 271 -0.35 19.22 -23.11
CA GLN A 271 0.24 20.26 -22.26
C GLN A 271 -0.70 21.45 -22.08
N VAL A 272 -1.36 21.89 -23.16
CA VAL A 272 -2.36 22.97 -23.09
C VAL A 272 -3.53 22.59 -22.19
N LEU A 273 -4.07 21.38 -22.34
CA LEU A 273 -5.16 20.88 -21.48
C LEU A 273 -4.75 20.83 -20.00
N ARG A 274 -3.54 20.36 -19.69
CA ARG A 274 -3.00 20.38 -18.31
C ARG A 274 -2.93 21.79 -17.76
N MET A 275 -2.42 22.74 -18.55
CA MET A 275 -2.30 24.13 -18.14
C MET A 275 -3.68 24.75 -17.88
N VAL A 276 -4.62 24.61 -18.82
CA VAL A 276 -5.98 25.14 -18.69
C VAL A 276 -6.69 24.56 -17.47
N ALA A 277 -6.66 23.24 -17.31
CA ALA A 277 -7.28 22.58 -16.16
C ALA A 277 -6.65 23.04 -14.83
N THR A 278 -5.34 23.22 -14.79
CA THR A 278 -4.63 23.72 -13.59
C THR A 278 -5.07 25.15 -13.25
N GLN A 279 -5.18 26.03 -14.24
CA GLN A 279 -5.63 27.40 -14.01
C GLN A 279 -7.09 27.45 -13.53
N ILE A 280 -7.99 26.72 -14.20
CA ILE A 280 -9.41 26.67 -13.78
C ILE A 280 -9.51 26.12 -12.36
N ASN A 281 -8.83 25.02 -12.05
CA ASN A 281 -8.87 24.41 -10.72
C ASN A 281 -8.25 25.29 -9.61
N ARG A 282 -7.37 26.23 -9.97
CA ARG A 282 -6.79 27.19 -9.02
C ARG A 282 -7.78 28.29 -8.62
N TYR A 283 -8.62 28.73 -9.54
CA TYR A 283 -9.52 29.88 -9.35
C TYR A 283 -11.00 29.51 -9.18
N ALA A 284 -11.37 28.26 -9.44
CA ALA A 284 -12.74 27.80 -9.28
C ALA A 284 -13.14 27.74 -7.79
N ASN A 285 -14.22 28.44 -7.42
CA ASN A 285 -14.92 28.24 -6.16
C ASN A 285 -15.93 27.08 -6.29
N GLY A 286 -15.43 25.90 -6.67
CA GLY A 286 -16.25 24.72 -6.93
C GLY A 286 -15.45 23.51 -7.39
N GLN A 287 -16.14 22.42 -7.72
CA GLN A 287 -15.50 21.22 -8.26
C GLN A 287 -15.30 21.36 -9.77
N VAL A 288 -14.09 21.09 -10.25
CA VAL A 288 -13.74 21.14 -11.67
C VAL A 288 -13.76 19.73 -12.25
N PHE A 289 -14.44 19.59 -13.39
CA PHE A 289 -14.59 18.31 -14.09
C PHE A 289 -14.12 18.43 -15.53
N ARG A 290 -13.34 17.44 -15.98
CA ARG A 290 -13.09 17.26 -17.42
C ARG A 290 -14.24 16.47 -18.03
N TYR A 291 -15.13 17.17 -18.74
CA TYR A 291 -16.33 16.58 -19.33
C TYR A 291 -16.11 15.96 -20.72
N GLY A 292 -15.19 16.51 -21.52
CA GLY A 292 -14.80 16.01 -22.85
C GLY A 292 -13.54 15.12 -22.83
N GLY A 293 -13.34 14.29 -23.86
CA GLY A 293 -12.09 13.53 -24.03
C GLY A 293 -12.18 11.99 -24.10
N ARG A 294 -13.33 11.40 -24.50
CA ARG A 294 -13.26 10.06 -25.10
C ARG A 294 -12.95 10.21 -26.59
N SER A 295 -11.68 10.38 -26.92
CA SER A 295 -11.20 10.12 -28.27
C SER A 295 -10.14 9.04 -28.17
N SER A 296 -10.61 7.80 -28.03
CA SER A 296 -9.82 6.68 -28.55
C SER A 296 -9.59 6.84 -30.04
N HIS A 297 -10.38 7.66 -30.74
CA HIS A 297 -10.26 7.99 -32.16
C HIS A 297 -10.48 9.50 -32.33
N TRP A 298 -9.44 10.20 -32.82
CA TRP A 298 -9.47 11.46 -33.59
C TRP A 298 -10.20 12.67 -33.00
#